data_AF-A0A9E0YCZ3-F1
#
_entry.id   AF-A0A9E0YCZ3-F1
#
_cell.length_a   1.000
_cell.length_b   1.000
_cell.length_c   1.000
_cell.angle_alpha   90.00
_cell.angle_beta   90.00
_cell.angle_gamma   90.00
#
_symmetry.space_group_name_H-M   'P 1'
#
loop_
_entity.id
_entity.type
_entity.pdbx_description
1 polymer ?
#
loop_
_entity_poly.entity_id
_entity_poly.type
_entity_poly.pdbx_seq_one_letter_code
_entity_poly.pdbx_strand_id
1 'polypeptide(L)'
;MTSILRRLRLIPSSLVLLLALATIGSARAGGPIRLWNSAGETVEGYGAIVTRMKPGTELLLRGGENPRTVTIGKFLGNGNTSVIYDIGDGRAIRLPRGDGLSPLGPAYSAYIYWFAEGAEHVSETEAPIVKVYSRESAKERYLIVEKLSPPKGVDTLYSLEDLVKGRVKGKKLAEKMTAELLDDFAPATWQLRFVADMRSDQILYTSRGWLIADLSSTVKFAREVRDATLFSAMGKLPISWRLKLEKRVLAARRDADLSGNFGDFLLAEYRRCVGWMKGVVAF
;
A
#
# COMPACT_ATOMS: atom_id res chain seq x y z
N MET A 1 -26.91 49.54 -10.70
CA MET A 1 -26.10 48.65 -9.83
C MET A 1 -26.14 47.20 -10.32
N THR A 2 -25.67 46.91 -11.53
CA THR A 2 -25.72 45.56 -12.12
C THR A 2 -24.72 45.46 -13.28
N SER A 3 -23.42 45.30 -13.00
CA SER A 3 -22.49 44.88 -14.07
C SER A 3 -21.19 44.17 -13.63
N ILE A 4 -20.91 44.00 -12.34
CA ILE A 4 -19.68 43.34 -11.90
C ILE A 4 -19.85 41.81 -11.74
N LEU A 5 -21.08 41.32 -11.51
CA LEU A 5 -21.34 39.88 -11.28
C LEU A 5 -21.52 39.01 -12.54
N ARG A 6 -21.36 39.56 -13.77
CA ARG A 6 -21.52 38.78 -15.02
C ARG A 6 -20.21 38.32 -15.68
N ARG A 7 -19.04 38.60 -15.09
CA ARG A 7 -17.72 38.21 -15.62
C ARG A 7 -17.06 37.02 -14.90
N LEU A 8 -17.81 36.22 -14.14
CA LEU A 8 -17.37 34.93 -13.60
C LEU A 8 -17.97 33.76 -14.38
N ARG A 9 -17.91 33.82 -15.71
CA ARG A 9 -18.25 32.67 -16.58
C ARG A 9 -16.98 31.87 -16.87
N LEU A 10 -17.01 30.61 -16.44
CA LEU A 10 -16.25 29.48 -16.97
C LEU A 10 -14.73 29.62 -16.88
N ILE A 11 -14.18 29.44 -15.69
CA ILE A 11 -12.90 28.73 -15.60
C ILE A 11 -13.23 27.30 -16.05
N PRO A 12 -12.68 26.80 -17.17
CA PRO A 12 -12.97 25.45 -17.62
C PRO A 12 -12.61 24.49 -16.48
N SER A 13 -13.50 23.56 -16.18
CA SER A 13 -13.41 22.61 -15.06
C SER A 13 -12.08 21.84 -15.05
N SER A 14 -11.43 21.74 -16.21
CA SER A 14 -10.08 21.18 -16.40
C SER A 14 -8.95 22.05 -15.83
N LEU A 15 -9.07 23.38 -15.82
CA LEU A 15 -8.07 24.29 -15.25
C LEU A 15 -8.16 24.31 -13.71
N VAL A 16 -9.36 24.20 -13.14
CA VAL A 16 -9.55 24.00 -11.68
C VAL A 16 -9.02 22.63 -11.26
N LEU A 17 -9.20 21.59 -12.08
CA LEU A 17 -8.63 20.26 -11.84
C LEU A 17 -7.10 20.26 -11.97
N LEU A 18 -6.53 21.00 -12.94
CA LEU A 18 -5.08 21.17 -13.11
C LEU A 18 -4.46 22.01 -12.00
N LEU A 19 -5.13 23.06 -11.52
CA LEU A 19 -4.71 23.84 -10.36
C LEU A 19 -4.87 23.07 -9.04
N ALA A 20 -5.88 22.21 -8.91
CA ALA A 20 -6.01 21.31 -7.77
C ALA A 20 -4.95 20.19 -7.79
N LEU A 21 -4.62 19.63 -8.97
CA LEU A 21 -3.53 18.66 -9.12
C LEU A 21 -2.15 19.33 -8.91
N ALA A 22 -1.99 20.59 -9.32
CA ALA A 22 -0.75 21.35 -9.10
C ALA A 22 -0.60 21.80 -7.64
N THR A 23 -1.68 22.15 -6.94
CA THR A 23 -1.62 22.52 -5.52
C THR A 23 -1.56 21.31 -4.59
N ILE A 24 -2.24 20.20 -4.89
CA ILE A 24 -2.09 18.94 -4.14
C ILE A 24 -0.74 18.28 -4.43
N GLY A 25 -0.20 18.42 -5.65
CA GLY A 25 1.15 17.97 -6.01
C GLY A 25 2.29 18.81 -5.42
N SER A 26 2.02 20.06 -5.03
CA SER A 26 3.05 21.01 -4.55
C SER A 26 2.94 21.40 -3.07
N ALA A 27 1.80 21.17 -2.40
CA ALA A 27 1.60 21.59 -1.00
C ALA A 27 2.10 20.60 0.06
N ARG A 28 2.65 19.45 -0.33
CA ARG A 28 3.48 18.59 0.54
C ARG A 28 4.63 17.97 -0.25
N ALA A 29 5.42 18.81 -0.93
CA ALA A 29 6.80 18.44 -1.17
C ALA A 29 7.47 18.36 0.21
N GLY A 30 7.41 17.18 0.84
CA GLY A 30 8.11 16.90 2.08
C GLY A 30 9.54 17.40 1.92
N GLY A 31 9.98 18.27 2.83
CA GLY A 31 11.32 18.86 2.79
C GLY A 31 12.38 17.78 2.57
N PRO A 32 13.56 18.14 2.03
CA PRO A 32 14.56 17.18 1.57
C PRO A 32 14.75 16.05 2.59
N ILE A 33 14.63 14.79 2.12
CA ILE A 33 14.87 13.63 2.96
C ILE A 33 16.34 13.64 3.35
N ARG A 34 16.64 14.10 4.56
CA ARG A 34 17.97 14.03 5.12
C ARG A 34 18.12 12.68 5.78
N LEU A 35 18.95 11.82 5.18
CA LEU A 35 19.52 10.69 5.89
C LEU A 35 20.79 11.19 6.57
N TRP A 36 20.91 10.88 7.85
CA TRP A 36 22.11 11.18 8.63
C TRP A 36 22.95 9.92 8.73
N ASN A 37 24.26 10.05 8.49
CA ASN A 37 25.20 9.00 8.88
C ASN A 37 25.29 8.92 10.42
N SER A 38 26.03 7.93 10.94
CA SER A 38 26.27 7.78 12.38
C SER A 38 26.99 8.98 13.02
N ALA A 39 27.61 9.85 12.22
CA ALA A 39 28.21 11.13 12.64
C ALA A 39 27.23 12.31 12.66
N GLY A 40 25.95 12.11 12.28
CA GLY A 40 24.93 13.16 12.30
C GLY A 40 25.00 14.14 11.13
N GLU A 41 25.79 13.86 10.10
CA GLU A 41 25.97 14.73 8.94
C GLU A 41 24.83 14.52 7.93
N THR A 42 24.35 15.61 7.31
CA THR A 42 23.41 15.51 6.19
C THR A 42 24.21 15.01 4.99
N VAL A 43 23.91 13.80 4.51
CA VAL A 43 24.65 13.25 3.38
C VAL A 43 24.07 13.82 2.08
N GLU A 44 24.91 14.50 1.28
CA GLU A 44 24.52 15.00 -0.03
C GLU A 44 24.25 13.82 -1.01
N GLY A 45 23.06 13.84 -1.63
CA GLY A 45 22.63 12.86 -2.63
C GLY A 45 21.91 11.65 -2.04
N TYR A 46 20.64 11.82 -1.66
CA TYR A 46 19.79 10.73 -1.14
C TYR A 46 19.74 9.53 -2.08
N GLY A 47 19.61 9.76 -3.40
CA GLY A 47 19.68 8.68 -4.40
C GLY A 47 21.02 7.94 -4.41
N ALA A 48 22.14 8.64 -4.18
CA ALA A 48 23.46 8.02 -4.08
C ALA A 48 23.60 7.18 -2.80
N ILE A 49 22.99 7.60 -1.69
CA ILE A 49 22.99 6.84 -0.43
C ILE A 49 22.19 5.56 -0.58
N VAL A 50 20.96 5.66 -1.08
CA VAL A 50 20.07 4.52 -1.23
C VAL A 50 20.67 3.47 -2.18
N THR A 51 21.35 3.91 -3.24
CA THR A 51 22.05 3.02 -4.18
C THR A 51 23.37 2.45 -3.65
N ARG A 52 24.03 3.12 -2.70
CA ARG A 52 25.30 2.67 -2.09
C ARG A 52 25.13 2.03 -0.71
N MET A 53 23.91 1.92 -0.21
CA MET A 53 23.58 1.36 1.09
C MET A 53 24.00 -0.12 1.16
N LYS A 54 24.83 -0.46 2.13
CA LYS A 54 25.35 -1.83 2.34
C LYS A 54 24.90 -2.39 3.68
N PRO A 55 24.83 -3.72 3.84
CA PRO A 55 24.67 -4.34 5.15
C PRO A 55 25.73 -3.80 6.14
N GLY A 56 25.31 -3.48 7.36
CA GLY A 56 26.12 -2.82 8.39
C GLY A 56 26.01 -1.29 8.41
N THR A 57 25.35 -0.66 7.43
CA THR A 57 25.13 0.80 7.43
C THR A 57 24.22 1.20 8.57
N GLU A 58 24.64 2.13 9.43
CA GLU A 58 23.79 2.70 10.47
C GLU A 58 22.97 3.88 9.95
N LEU A 59 21.67 3.86 10.20
CA LEU A 59 20.75 4.94 9.85
C LEU A 59 20.10 5.49 11.10
N LEU A 60 20.20 6.81 11.27
CA LEU A 60 19.48 7.50 12.32
C LEU A 60 18.08 7.88 11.83
N LEU A 61 17.07 7.17 12.34
CA LEU A 61 15.67 7.39 12.00
C LEU A 61 15.12 8.55 12.84
N ARG A 62 15.03 9.74 12.25
CA ARG A 62 14.37 10.92 12.85
C ARG A 62 13.10 11.22 12.05
N GLY A 63 11.94 10.93 12.63
CA GLY A 63 10.64 11.21 12.00
C GLY A 63 9.47 10.36 12.52
N GLY A 64 9.74 9.22 13.14
CA GLY A 64 8.75 8.53 13.98
C GLY A 64 8.69 9.10 15.40
N GLU A 65 7.71 8.64 16.18
CA GLU A 65 7.54 8.98 17.61
C GLU A 65 8.75 8.54 18.46
N ASN A 66 9.51 7.55 17.98
CA ASN A 66 10.69 7.00 18.67
C ASN A 66 11.94 7.10 17.78
N PRO A 67 12.70 8.20 17.84
CA PRO A 67 13.97 8.31 17.13
C PRO A 67 14.95 7.22 17.58
N ARG A 68 15.53 6.50 16.63
CA ARG A 68 16.50 5.43 16.93
C ARG A 68 17.48 5.21 15.78
N THR A 69 18.64 4.67 16.11
CA THR A 69 19.57 4.15 15.11
C THR A 69 19.17 2.72 14.75
N VAL A 70 19.15 2.39 13.47
CA VAL A 70 18.98 1.03 12.97
C VAL A 70 20.16 0.64 12.10
N THR A 71 20.54 -0.63 12.12
CA THR A 71 21.57 -1.17 11.23
C THR A 71 20.89 -1.83 10.04
N ILE A 72 21.26 -1.41 8.83
CA ILE A 72 20.79 -2.02 7.59
C ILE A 72 21.35 -3.44 7.49
N GLY A 73 20.46 -4.41 7.30
CA GLY A 73 20.78 -5.81 7.07
C GLY A 73 20.76 -6.17 5.59
N LYS A 74 20.24 -7.38 5.29
CA LYS A 74 20.13 -7.93 3.94
C LYS A 74 19.19 -7.09 3.07
N PHE A 75 19.56 -6.86 1.81
CA PHE A 75 18.64 -6.37 0.78
C PHE A 75 17.53 -7.40 0.51
N LEU A 76 16.26 -6.98 0.65
CA LEU A 76 15.10 -7.85 0.52
C LEU A 76 14.43 -7.72 -0.85
N GLY A 77 14.49 -6.56 -1.48
CA GLY A 77 13.91 -6.35 -2.80
C GLY A 77 13.88 -4.88 -3.21
N ASN A 78 13.53 -4.65 -4.48
CA ASN A 78 13.25 -3.32 -5.00
C ASN A 78 12.02 -3.34 -5.91
N GLY A 79 11.46 -2.16 -6.09
CA GLY A 79 10.46 -1.88 -7.11
C GLY A 79 10.87 -0.67 -7.95
N ASN A 80 9.94 -0.20 -8.76
CA ASN A 80 10.16 1.02 -9.55
C ASN A 80 10.38 2.25 -8.67
N THR A 81 9.76 2.28 -7.48
CA THR A 81 9.66 3.48 -6.64
C THR A 81 10.38 3.39 -5.30
N SER A 82 10.75 2.19 -4.86
CA SER A 82 11.32 1.97 -3.53
C SER A 82 12.27 0.79 -3.48
N VAL A 83 13.09 0.75 -2.45
CA VAL A 83 13.95 -0.36 -2.08
C VAL A 83 13.65 -0.80 -0.66
N ILE A 84 13.88 -2.08 -0.36
CA ILE A 84 13.52 -2.69 0.92
C ILE A 84 14.73 -3.42 1.49
N TYR A 85 15.06 -3.10 2.74
CA TYR A 85 16.15 -3.72 3.49
C TYR A 85 15.64 -4.29 4.81
N ASP A 86 16.26 -5.38 5.26
CA ASP A 86 16.12 -5.89 6.62
C ASP A 86 16.70 -4.89 7.62
N ILE A 87 16.10 -4.77 8.80
CA ILE A 87 16.63 -3.97 9.91
C ILE A 87 16.59 -4.72 11.26
N GLY A 88 16.39 -6.05 11.23
CA GLY A 88 16.30 -6.89 12.43
C GLY A 88 14.89 -6.98 13.02
N ASP A 89 14.73 -7.81 14.05
CA ASP A 89 13.50 -7.99 14.84
C ASP A 89 12.22 -8.27 14.04
N GLY A 90 12.37 -8.97 12.90
CA GLY A 90 11.24 -9.25 12.00
C GLY A 90 10.70 -8.00 11.29
N ARG A 91 11.53 -6.96 11.13
CA ARG A 91 11.17 -5.69 10.48
C ARG A 91 12.05 -5.41 9.27
N ALA A 92 11.49 -4.64 8.36
CA ALA A 92 12.16 -4.12 7.19
C ALA A 92 11.92 -2.62 7.08
N ILE A 93 12.87 -1.91 6.47
CA ILE A 93 12.72 -0.51 6.07
C ILE A 93 12.48 -0.43 4.57
N ARG A 94 11.42 0.28 4.20
CA ARG A 94 11.11 0.67 2.82
C ARG A 94 11.53 2.11 2.62
N LEU A 95 12.45 2.32 1.69
CA LEU A 95 13.00 3.63 1.34
C LEU A 95 12.58 4.01 -0.09
N PRO A 96 12.29 5.29 -0.36
CA PRO A 96 12.13 5.75 -1.74
C PRO A 96 13.42 5.51 -2.53
N ARG A 97 13.28 5.20 -3.82
CA ARG A 97 14.41 4.86 -4.69
C ARG A 97 15.29 6.09 -5.03
N GLY A 98 14.73 7.29 -4.89
CA GLY A 98 15.42 8.56 -5.10
C GLY A 98 14.70 9.70 -4.36
N ASP A 99 15.25 10.91 -4.45
CA ASP A 99 14.74 12.16 -3.86
C ASP A 99 13.96 13.02 -4.86
N GLY A 100 14.03 12.69 -6.15
CA GLY A 100 13.36 13.41 -7.23
C GLY A 100 12.04 12.78 -7.70
N LEU A 101 11.60 13.25 -8.87
CA LEU A 101 10.46 12.70 -9.58
C LEU A 101 10.77 11.30 -10.08
N SER A 102 9.81 10.39 -9.92
CA SER A 102 9.80 9.10 -10.59
C SER A 102 9.56 9.31 -12.09
N PRO A 103 10.07 8.43 -12.97
CA PRO A 103 9.66 8.39 -14.38
C PRO A 103 8.14 8.25 -14.59
N LEU A 104 7.40 7.86 -13.55
CA LEU A 104 5.94 7.75 -13.54
C LEU A 104 5.22 9.06 -13.21
N GLY A 105 5.95 10.14 -12.92
CA GLY A 105 5.43 11.49 -12.66
C GLY A 105 5.64 11.96 -11.20
N PRO A 106 5.03 11.32 -10.19
CA PRO A 106 5.13 11.73 -8.79
C PRO A 106 6.54 11.60 -8.20
N ALA A 107 6.84 12.38 -7.16
CA ALA A 107 8.06 12.19 -6.36
C ALA A 107 8.13 10.78 -5.77
N TYR A 108 9.31 10.20 -5.67
CA TYR A 108 9.49 8.86 -5.08
C TYR A 108 8.94 8.76 -3.64
N SER A 109 9.08 9.83 -2.85
CA SER A 109 8.52 9.94 -1.51
C SER A 109 6.99 9.87 -1.46
N ALA A 110 6.31 10.32 -2.53
CA ALA A 110 4.85 10.24 -2.59
C ALA A 110 4.35 8.79 -2.57
N TYR A 111 5.10 7.84 -3.14
CA TYR A 111 4.74 6.42 -3.12
C TYR A 111 4.87 5.80 -1.73
N ILE A 112 5.79 6.30 -0.90
CA ILE A 112 5.95 5.91 0.51
C ILE A 112 4.74 6.40 1.30
N TYR A 113 4.36 7.67 1.10
CA TYR A 113 3.18 8.24 1.72
C TYR A 113 1.91 7.49 1.30
N TRP A 114 1.71 7.28 -0.01
CA TRP A 114 0.52 6.60 -0.52
C TRP A 114 0.38 5.17 -0.04
N PHE A 115 1.49 4.44 0.06
CA PHE A 115 1.46 3.11 0.66
C PHE A 115 1.01 3.18 2.12
N ALA A 116 1.55 4.12 2.90
CA ALA A 116 1.21 4.26 4.32
C ALA A 116 -0.27 4.58 4.52
N GLU A 117 -0.81 5.51 3.73
CA GLU A 117 -2.23 5.86 3.76
C GLU A 117 -3.11 4.67 3.33
N GLY A 118 -2.70 3.95 2.29
CA GLY A 118 -3.39 2.74 1.84
C GLY A 118 -3.43 1.66 2.93
N ALA A 119 -2.30 1.43 3.59
CA ALA A 119 -2.21 0.47 4.69
C ALA A 119 -3.06 0.90 5.89
N GLU A 120 -3.06 2.18 6.24
CA GLU A 120 -3.92 2.72 7.30
C GLU A 120 -5.41 2.53 6.97
N HIS A 121 -5.82 2.87 5.74
CA HIS A 121 -7.20 2.68 5.30
C HIS A 121 -7.66 1.22 5.39
N VAL A 122 -6.77 0.27 5.13
CA VAL A 122 -7.08 -1.17 5.14
C VAL A 122 -6.88 -1.80 6.52
N SER A 123 -6.14 -1.15 7.43
CA SER A 123 -5.81 -1.72 8.76
C SER A 123 -7.01 -1.96 9.67
N GLU A 124 -8.14 -1.30 9.41
CA GLU A 124 -9.41 -1.49 10.13
C GLU A 124 -10.27 -2.61 9.53
N THR A 125 -9.77 -3.31 8.51
CA THR A 125 -10.47 -4.42 7.85
C THR A 125 -9.86 -5.77 8.21
N GLU A 126 -10.54 -6.84 7.81
CA GLU A 126 -10.04 -8.21 7.92
C GLU A 126 -9.00 -8.56 6.84
N ALA A 127 -8.80 -7.66 5.87
CA ALA A 127 -7.94 -7.94 4.73
C ALA A 127 -6.49 -8.19 5.18
N PRO A 128 -5.88 -9.33 4.82
CA PRO A 128 -4.52 -9.63 5.19
C PRO A 128 -3.57 -8.74 4.37
N ILE A 129 -2.95 -7.77 5.06
CA ILE A 129 -1.98 -6.85 4.50
C ILE A 129 -0.65 -6.93 5.24
N VAL A 130 0.41 -6.47 4.58
CA VAL A 130 1.69 -6.23 5.26
C VAL A 130 1.52 -5.19 6.36
N LYS A 131 1.96 -5.53 7.58
CA LYS A 131 1.90 -4.63 8.73
C LYS A 131 2.85 -3.44 8.55
N VAL A 132 2.34 -2.24 8.80
CA VAL A 132 3.10 -0.99 8.88
C VAL A 132 3.25 -0.57 10.34
N TYR A 133 4.48 -0.27 10.76
CA TYR A 133 4.78 0.26 12.09
C TYR A 133 4.71 1.79 12.04
N SER A 134 3.49 2.33 12.04
CA SER A 134 3.25 3.78 11.79
C SER A 134 3.98 4.68 12.78
N ARG A 135 4.04 4.33 14.07
CA ARG A 135 4.75 5.11 15.11
C ARG A 135 6.26 5.21 14.88
N GLU A 136 6.84 4.27 14.13
CA GLU A 136 8.27 4.26 13.81
C GLU A 136 8.57 4.79 12.42
N SER A 137 7.53 4.97 11.61
CA SER A 137 7.62 5.40 10.22
C SER A 137 7.57 6.93 10.11
N ALA A 138 8.19 7.46 9.06
CA ALA A 138 8.02 8.85 8.66
C ALA A 138 7.45 8.82 7.24
N LYS A 139 6.13 8.94 7.09
CA LYS A 139 5.39 8.62 5.85
C LYS A 139 5.92 9.34 4.59
N GLU A 140 6.59 10.48 4.72
CA GLU A 140 7.19 11.23 3.60
C GLU A 140 8.66 10.85 3.30
N ARG A 141 9.25 9.95 4.10
CA ARG A 141 10.69 9.64 4.07
C ARG A 141 10.99 8.15 4.01
N TYR A 142 10.35 7.35 4.86
CA TYR A 142 10.56 5.92 4.96
C TYR A 142 9.41 5.23 5.70
N LEU A 143 9.21 3.94 5.45
CA LEU A 143 8.31 3.11 6.23
C LEU A 143 9.04 1.98 6.91
N ILE A 144 8.64 1.69 8.14
CA ILE A 144 9.00 0.47 8.83
C ILE A 144 7.83 -0.50 8.64
N VAL A 145 8.12 -1.66 8.05
CA VAL A 145 7.12 -2.69 7.72
C VAL A 145 7.56 -4.03 8.30
N GLU A 146 6.63 -5.00 8.38
CA GLU A 146 7.03 -6.35 8.75
C GLU A 146 7.93 -6.98 7.68
N LYS A 147 8.92 -7.73 8.13
CA LYS A 147 9.77 -8.55 7.26
C LYS A 147 9.04 -9.83 6.92
N LEU A 148 8.66 -9.96 5.66
CA LEU A 148 8.00 -11.16 5.15
C LEU A 148 8.98 -12.32 5.08
N SER A 149 8.54 -13.48 5.57
CA SER A 149 9.31 -14.72 5.54
C SER A 149 8.56 -15.79 4.76
N PRO A 150 9.26 -16.65 4.00
CA PRO A 150 8.63 -17.75 3.31
C PRO A 150 8.08 -18.79 4.29
N PRO A 151 7.11 -19.63 3.87
CA PRO A 151 6.63 -20.74 4.68
C PRO A 151 7.75 -21.70 5.11
N LYS A 152 7.56 -22.40 6.24
CA LYS A 152 8.53 -23.40 6.71
C LYS A 152 8.77 -24.46 5.62
N GLY A 153 10.05 -24.68 5.29
CA GLY A 153 10.45 -25.62 4.24
C GLY A 153 10.36 -25.06 2.81
N VAL A 154 10.16 -23.74 2.67
CA VAL A 154 10.20 -23.02 1.40
C VAL A 154 11.26 -21.92 1.52
N ASP A 155 12.15 -21.81 0.53
CA ASP A 155 13.28 -20.87 0.58
C ASP A 155 12.97 -19.50 -0.05
N THR A 156 11.83 -19.37 -0.71
CA THR A 156 11.42 -18.15 -1.43
C THR A 156 9.99 -17.75 -1.13
N LEU A 157 9.73 -16.46 -1.15
CA LEU A 157 8.36 -15.94 -1.26
C LEU A 157 7.84 -16.24 -2.66
N TYR A 158 6.58 -16.62 -2.75
CA TYR A 158 5.87 -16.78 -4.02
C TYR A 158 4.78 -15.72 -4.13
N SER A 159 4.59 -15.18 -5.33
CA SER A 159 3.46 -14.30 -5.61
C SER A 159 2.26 -15.07 -6.16
N LEU A 160 1.08 -14.43 -6.19
CA LEU A 160 -0.08 -14.97 -6.92
C LEU A 160 0.26 -15.15 -8.40
N GLU A 161 1.06 -14.25 -8.98
CA GLU A 161 1.55 -14.40 -10.35
C GLU A 161 2.34 -15.70 -10.55
N ASP A 162 3.19 -16.08 -9.59
CA ASP A 162 3.97 -17.32 -9.66
C ASP A 162 3.08 -18.55 -9.58
N LEU A 163 2.05 -18.54 -8.72
CA LEU A 163 1.07 -19.62 -8.63
C LEU A 163 0.31 -19.78 -9.96
N VAL A 164 -0.21 -18.67 -10.49
CA VAL A 164 -1.03 -18.66 -11.71
C VAL A 164 -0.22 -19.08 -12.93
N LYS A 165 1.06 -18.72 -12.99
CA LYS A 165 1.99 -19.10 -14.07
C LYS A 165 2.63 -20.48 -13.88
N GLY A 166 2.27 -21.22 -12.84
CA GLY A 166 2.81 -22.57 -12.58
C GLY A 166 4.29 -22.58 -12.20
N ARG A 167 4.81 -21.49 -11.61
CA ARG A 167 6.22 -21.35 -11.19
C ARG A 167 6.49 -21.86 -9.78
N VAL A 168 5.43 -22.24 -9.04
CA VAL A 168 5.55 -22.85 -7.71
C VAL A 168 6.10 -24.26 -7.85
N LYS A 169 7.23 -24.53 -7.17
CA LYS A 169 7.86 -25.85 -7.19
C LYS A 169 7.13 -26.77 -6.20
N GLY A 170 6.50 -27.83 -6.72
CA GLY A 170 5.83 -28.85 -5.94
C GLY A 170 4.31 -28.77 -6.00
N LYS A 171 3.69 -29.84 -6.52
CA LYS A 171 2.24 -29.92 -6.72
C LYS A 171 1.44 -29.71 -5.43
N LYS A 172 1.82 -30.41 -4.35
CA LYS A 172 1.15 -30.28 -3.04
C LYS A 172 1.20 -28.86 -2.47
N LEU A 173 2.32 -28.15 -2.67
CA LEU A 173 2.47 -26.77 -2.23
C LEU A 173 1.55 -25.84 -3.04
N ALA A 174 1.52 -25.99 -4.37
CA ALA A 174 0.64 -25.21 -5.23
C ALA A 174 -0.85 -25.47 -4.92
N GLU A 175 -1.23 -26.71 -4.64
CA GLU A 175 -2.59 -27.09 -4.21
C GLU A 175 -2.95 -26.43 -2.87
N LYS A 176 -2.07 -26.52 -1.87
CA LYS A 176 -2.24 -25.85 -0.58
C LYS A 176 -2.39 -24.33 -0.74
N MET A 177 -1.48 -23.71 -1.48
CA MET A 177 -1.52 -22.28 -1.80
C MET A 177 -2.82 -21.88 -2.47
N THR A 178 -3.33 -22.69 -3.39
CA THR A 178 -4.61 -22.45 -4.07
C THR A 178 -5.78 -22.54 -3.11
N ALA A 179 -5.81 -23.54 -2.23
CA ALA A 179 -6.86 -23.68 -1.23
C ALA A 179 -6.88 -22.47 -0.28
N GLU A 180 -5.75 -22.12 0.33
CA GLU A 180 -5.65 -20.96 1.25
C GLU A 180 -5.97 -19.64 0.54
N LEU A 181 -5.66 -19.50 -0.76
CA LEU A 181 -6.04 -18.32 -1.54
C LEU A 181 -7.56 -18.18 -1.67
N LEU A 182 -8.24 -19.29 -1.98
CA LEU A 182 -9.66 -19.29 -2.29
C LEU A 182 -10.54 -19.34 -1.03
N ASP A 183 -10.08 -20.04 -0.01
CA ASP A 183 -10.90 -20.37 1.15
C ASP A 183 -10.59 -19.44 2.34
N ASP A 184 -9.40 -18.82 2.39
CA ASP A 184 -9.03 -17.89 3.47
C ASP A 184 -8.85 -16.45 2.93
N PHE A 185 -7.93 -16.24 1.99
CA PHE A 185 -7.54 -14.89 1.55
C PHE A 185 -8.65 -14.15 0.84
N ALA A 186 -9.26 -14.75 -0.19
CA ALA A 186 -10.30 -14.10 -0.97
C ALA A 186 -11.50 -13.70 -0.08
N PRO A 187 -12.04 -14.58 0.79
CA PRO A 187 -13.06 -14.20 1.77
C PRO A 187 -12.62 -13.03 2.67
N ALA A 188 -11.41 -13.05 3.23
CA ALA A 188 -10.94 -11.99 4.12
C ALA A 188 -10.82 -10.61 3.45
N THR A 189 -10.79 -10.56 2.11
CA THR A 189 -10.77 -9.30 1.35
C THR A 189 -12.16 -8.75 0.98
N TRP A 190 -13.24 -9.31 1.55
CA TRP A 190 -14.62 -8.96 1.19
C TRP A 190 -14.97 -7.48 1.39
N GLN A 191 -14.31 -6.76 2.28
CA GLN A 191 -14.56 -5.33 2.49
C GLN A 191 -14.01 -4.47 1.34
N LEU A 192 -13.02 -4.96 0.60
CA LEU A 192 -12.30 -4.19 -0.42
C LEU A 192 -12.97 -4.28 -1.79
N ARG A 193 -13.36 -3.15 -2.35
CA ARG A 193 -13.90 -3.05 -3.71
C ARG A 193 -12.80 -2.86 -4.74
N PHE A 194 -11.84 -2.00 -4.46
CA PHE A 194 -10.80 -1.62 -5.40
C PHE A 194 -9.57 -1.12 -4.65
N VAL A 195 -8.40 -1.54 -5.10
CA VAL A 195 -7.11 -0.98 -4.70
C VAL A 195 -6.41 -0.55 -5.98
N ALA A 196 -6.07 0.73 -6.12
CA ALA A 196 -5.40 1.18 -7.35
C ALA A 196 -4.01 0.56 -7.47
N ASP A 197 -3.62 0.26 -8.71
CA ASP A 197 -2.34 -0.38 -9.07
C ASP A 197 -2.12 -1.74 -8.41
N MET A 198 -3.19 -2.44 -8.01
CA MET A 198 -3.10 -3.78 -7.46
C MET A 198 -2.80 -4.80 -8.55
N ARG A 199 -1.70 -5.56 -8.38
CA ARG A 199 -1.17 -6.52 -9.35
C ARG A 199 -0.92 -7.87 -8.68
N SER A 200 -0.90 -8.93 -9.47
CA SER A 200 -0.72 -10.31 -8.96
C SER A 200 0.67 -10.58 -8.36
N ASP A 201 1.69 -9.81 -8.74
CA ASP A 201 3.04 -9.85 -8.15
C ASP A 201 3.10 -9.20 -6.76
N GLN A 202 2.06 -8.45 -6.35
CA GLN A 202 1.96 -7.78 -5.05
C GLN A 202 1.14 -8.56 -4.01
N ILE A 203 0.57 -9.71 -4.39
CA ILE A 203 -0.08 -10.64 -3.45
C ILE A 203 0.92 -11.77 -3.18
N LEU A 204 1.41 -11.85 -1.94
CA LEU A 204 2.52 -12.73 -1.58
C LEU A 204 2.08 -13.84 -0.63
N TYR A 205 2.59 -15.04 -0.85
CA TYR A 205 2.43 -16.19 0.02
C TYR A 205 3.59 -16.28 1.01
N THR A 206 3.28 -16.25 2.30
CA THR A 206 4.24 -16.10 3.39
C THR A 206 4.02 -17.17 4.46
N SER A 207 4.86 -17.17 5.51
CA SER A 207 4.65 -18.01 6.69
C SER A 207 3.32 -17.80 7.41
N ARG A 208 2.60 -16.70 7.13
CA ARG A 208 1.27 -16.38 7.68
C ARG A 208 0.13 -16.62 6.67
N GLY A 209 0.43 -17.18 5.50
CA GLY A 209 -0.51 -17.28 4.38
C GLY A 209 -0.38 -16.11 3.40
N TRP A 210 -1.44 -15.87 2.64
CA TRP A 210 -1.49 -14.83 1.62
C TRP A 210 -1.72 -13.45 2.20
N LEU A 211 -1.04 -12.44 1.65
CA LEU A 211 -1.22 -11.04 2.03
C LEU A 211 -1.01 -10.09 0.85
N ILE A 212 -1.60 -8.90 0.95
CA ILE A 212 -1.34 -7.77 0.05
C ILE A 212 -0.08 -7.06 0.55
N ALA A 213 0.99 -7.12 -0.24
CA ALA A 213 2.31 -6.58 0.11
C ALA A 213 2.55 -5.17 -0.41
N ASP A 214 1.70 -4.68 -1.31
CA ASP A 214 1.80 -3.34 -1.89
C ASP A 214 0.42 -2.69 -2.00
N LEU A 215 0.26 -1.53 -1.38
CA LEU A 215 -0.98 -0.75 -1.37
C LEU A 215 -0.72 0.63 -1.95
N SER A 216 -1.75 1.20 -2.56
CA SER A 216 -1.81 2.61 -2.91
C SER A 216 -2.79 3.34 -1.99
N SER A 217 -2.75 4.68 -1.99
CA SER A 217 -3.69 5.50 -1.21
C SER A 217 -5.13 5.40 -1.72
N THR A 218 -5.32 4.96 -2.97
CA THR A 218 -6.64 4.84 -3.59
C THR A 218 -7.22 3.46 -3.30
N VAL A 219 -7.77 3.33 -2.10
CA VAL A 219 -8.55 2.18 -1.66
C VAL A 219 -10.03 2.56 -1.66
N LYS A 220 -10.88 1.72 -2.24
CA LYS A 220 -12.33 1.85 -2.18
C LYS A 220 -12.92 0.60 -1.56
N PHE A 221 -13.92 0.81 -0.73
CA PHE A 221 -14.65 -0.24 -0.03
C PHE A 221 -15.94 -0.62 -0.76
N ALA A 222 -16.40 -1.84 -0.51
CA ALA A 222 -17.66 -2.33 -1.06
C ALA A 222 -18.83 -1.51 -0.50
N ARG A 223 -19.77 -1.16 -1.37
CA ARG A 223 -21.01 -0.45 -0.98
C ARG A 223 -22.22 -1.34 -1.06
N GLU A 224 -22.11 -2.40 -1.87
CA GLU A 224 -23.18 -3.36 -2.10
C GLU A 224 -22.61 -4.77 -2.01
N VAL A 225 -23.47 -5.70 -1.57
CA VAL A 225 -23.14 -7.14 -1.47
C VAL A 225 -22.68 -7.72 -2.81
N ARG A 226 -23.15 -7.15 -3.93
CA ARG A 226 -22.89 -7.60 -5.30
C ARG A 226 -21.68 -6.95 -5.97
N ASP A 227 -20.99 -6.01 -5.30
CA ASP A 227 -19.72 -5.51 -5.81
C ASP A 227 -18.77 -6.71 -6.00
N ALA A 228 -18.06 -6.84 -7.12
CA ALA A 228 -17.12 -7.96 -7.37
C ALA A 228 -15.70 -7.47 -7.69
N THR A 229 -15.42 -6.18 -7.49
CA THR A 229 -14.47 -5.47 -8.34
C THR A 229 -12.99 -5.54 -7.94
N LEU A 230 -12.64 -6.19 -6.82
CA LEU A 230 -11.24 -6.18 -6.34
C LEU A 230 -10.30 -6.89 -7.32
N PHE A 231 -10.64 -8.13 -7.67
CA PHE A 231 -9.84 -8.96 -8.56
C PHE A 231 -10.14 -8.69 -10.04
N SER A 232 -11.31 -8.13 -10.36
CA SER A 232 -11.68 -7.80 -11.73
C SER A 232 -10.78 -6.72 -12.34
N ALA A 233 -10.27 -5.82 -11.49
CA ALA A 233 -9.34 -4.74 -11.86
C ALA A 233 -7.90 -5.22 -12.12
N MET A 234 -7.54 -6.47 -11.77
CA MET A 234 -6.21 -7.02 -12.01
C MET A 234 -6.04 -7.45 -13.47
N GLY A 235 -5.55 -6.54 -14.32
CA GLY A 235 -5.48 -6.72 -15.77
C GLY A 235 -4.65 -7.93 -16.28
N LYS A 236 -3.84 -8.57 -15.43
CA LYS A 236 -2.98 -9.72 -15.80
C LYS A 236 -3.45 -11.06 -15.25
N LEU A 237 -4.54 -11.11 -14.48
CA LEU A 237 -5.04 -12.35 -13.91
C LEU A 237 -5.95 -13.07 -14.93
N PRO A 238 -5.72 -14.35 -15.26
CA PRO A 238 -6.58 -15.09 -16.18
C PRO A 238 -8.04 -15.05 -15.73
N ILE A 239 -8.97 -14.99 -16.68
CA ILE A 239 -10.42 -14.87 -16.41
C ILE A 239 -10.89 -15.97 -15.45
N SER A 240 -10.42 -17.21 -15.63
CA SER A 240 -10.79 -18.33 -14.77
C SER A 240 -10.37 -18.14 -13.30
N TRP A 241 -9.22 -17.52 -13.04
CA TRP A 241 -8.77 -17.18 -11.70
C TRP A 241 -9.56 -16.01 -11.11
N ARG A 242 -9.81 -14.97 -11.91
CA ARG A 242 -10.65 -13.83 -11.50
C ARG A 242 -12.03 -14.30 -11.03
N LEU A 243 -12.72 -15.11 -11.86
CA LEU A 243 -14.05 -15.63 -11.53
C LEU A 243 -14.07 -16.49 -10.26
N LYS A 244 -13.03 -17.31 -10.03
CA LYS A 244 -12.92 -18.12 -8.80
C LYS A 244 -12.81 -17.25 -7.56
N LEU A 245 -11.93 -16.25 -7.59
CA LEU A 245 -11.71 -15.32 -6.47
C LEU A 245 -12.95 -14.45 -6.23
N GLU A 246 -13.52 -13.89 -7.29
CA GLU A 246 -14.75 -13.10 -7.24
C GLU A 246 -15.90 -13.87 -6.60
N LYS A 247 -16.09 -15.14 -6.99
CA LYS A 247 -17.12 -16.00 -6.40
C LYS A 247 -16.94 -16.14 -4.88
N ARG A 248 -15.71 -16.27 -4.40
CA ARG A 248 -15.38 -16.40 -2.97
C ARG A 248 -15.61 -15.10 -2.20
N VAL A 249 -15.16 -13.98 -2.75
CA VAL A 249 -15.44 -12.64 -2.21
C VAL A 249 -16.95 -12.38 -2.10
N LEU A 250 -17.71 -12.66 -3.16
CA LEU A 250 -19.16 -12.46 -3.20
C LEU A 250 -19.93 -13.39 -2.27
N ALA A 251 -19.39 -14.57 -1.96
CA ALA A 251 -19.96 -15.45 -0.95
C ALA A 251 -19.75 -14.86 0.44
N ALA A 252 -18.51 -14.48 0.78
CA ALA A 252 -18.19 -13.85 2.07
C ALA A 252 -18.96 -12.55 2.31
N ARG A 253 -19.15 -11.71 1.27
CA ARG A 253 -20.02 -10.51 1.35
C ARG A 253 -21.45 -10.84 1.72
N ARG A 254 -22.01 -11.89 1.10
CA ARG A 254 -23.38 -12.34 1.39
C ARG A 254 -23.50 -12.86 2.81
N ASP A 255 -22.52 -13.63 3.26
CA ASP A 255 -22.52 -14.15 4.63
C ASP A 255 -22.41 -13.01 5.65
N ALA A 256 -21.55 -12.01 5.38
CA ALA A 256 -21.45 -10.79 6.19
C ALA A 256 -22.76 -9.99 6.24
N ASP A 257 -23.49 -9.90 5.12
CA ASP A 257 -24.80 -9.24 5.06
C ASP A 257 -25.87 -9.97 5.89
N LEU A 258 -25.94 -11.29 5.73
CA LEU A 258 -26.87 -12.13 6.51
C LEU A 258 -26.59 -12.07 8.02
N SER A 259 -25.34 -11.86 8.42
CA SER A 259 -24.94 -11.70 9.82
C SER A 259 -25.12 -10.28 10.38
N GLY A 260 -25.50 -9.30 9.56
CA GLY A 260 -25.58 -7.89 9.94
C GLY A 260 -24.23 -7.13 9.90
N ASN A 261 -23.11 -7.84 9.86
CA ASN A 261 -21.76 -7.26 9.82
C ASN A 261 -21.54 -6.33 8.62
N PHE A 262 -22.20 -6.57 7.48
CA PHE A 262 -22.13 -5.67 6.34
C PHE A 262 -22.72 -4.28 6.63
N GLY A 263 -23.86 -4.23 7.34
CA GLY A 263 -24.51 -2.98 7.74
C GLY A 263 -23.66 -2.19 8.73
N ASP A 264 -23.10 -2.87 9.73
CA ASP A 264 -22.19 -2.27 10.71
C ASP A 264 -20.93 -1.70 10.05
N PHE A 265 -20.37 -2.45 9.09
CA PHE A 265 -19.25 -2.00 8.28
C PHE A 265 -19.60 -0.71 7.49
N LEU A 266 -20.73 -0.67 6.79
CA LEU A 266 -21.14 0.51 6.04
C LEU A 266 -21.36 1.73 6.96
N LEU A 267 -21.90 1.52 8.16
CA LEU A 267 -22.10 2.58 9.13
C LEU A 267 -20.77 3.13 9.67
N ALA A 268 -19.81 2.25 9.97
CA ALA A 268 -18.45 2.64 10.36
C ALA A 268 -17.78 3.47 9.25
N GLU A 269 -17.90 3.02 8.01
CA GLU A 269 -17.33 3.72 6.86
C GLU A 269 -17.97 5.09 6.62
N TYR A 270 -19.30 5.18 6.77
CA TYR A 270 -20.01 6.46 6.69
C TYR A 270 -19.54 7.44 7.77
N ARG A 271 -19.43 6.98 9.02
CA ARG A 271 -18.94 7.81 10.14
C ARG A 271 -17.53 8.33 9.88
N ARG A 272 -16.65 7.48 9.33
CA ARG A 272 -15.28 7.85 8.96
C ARG A 272 -15.25 8.94 7.88
N CYS A 273 -16.02 8.77 6.81
CA CYS A 273 -16.15 9.76 5.74
C CYS A 273 -16.67 11.11 6.26
N VAL A 274 -17.69 11.10 7.13
CA VAL A 274 -18.25 12.32 7.73
C VAL A 274 -17.28 12.98 8.71
N GLY A 275 -16.57 12.19 9.52
CA GLY A 275 -15.55 12.70 10.44
C GLY A 275 -14.42 13.44 9.71
N TRP A 276 -13.95 12.89 8.60
CA TRP A 276 -12.99 13.55 7.71
C TRP A 276 -13.51 14.89 7.19
N MET A 277 -14.75 14.95 6.70
CA MET A 277 -15.33 16.21 6.20
C MET A 277 -15.43 17.28 7.29
N LYS A 278 -15.75 16.91 8.53
CA LYS A 278 -15.78 17.87 9.65
C LYS A 278 -14.40 18.40 10.02
N GLY A 279 -13.37 17.57 9.95
CA GLY A 279 -11.98 17.99 10.16
C GLY A 279 -11.48 18.95 9.08
N VAL A 280 -11.90 18.77 7.82
CA VAL A 280 -11.50 19.63 6.69
C VAL A 280 -12.20 20.99 6.71
N VAL A 281 -13.43 21.09 7.22
CA VAL A 281 -14.18 22.38 7.32
C VAL A 281 -13.73 23.23 8.52
N ALA A 282 -12.98 22.67 9.46
CA ALA A 282 -12.46 23.36 10.63
C ALA A 282 -11.08 24.05 10.43
N PHE A 283 -10.50 23.93 9.22
CA PHE A 283 -9.30 24.64 8.77
C PHE A 283 -9.66 25.75 7.78
#